data_AF-A0A2M7QEB7-F1
#
_entry.id   AF-A0A2M7QEB7-F1
#
_cell.length_a   1.000
_cell.length_b   1.000
_cell.length_c   1.000
_cell.angle_alpha   90.00
_cell.angle_beta   90.00
_cell.angle_gamma   90.00
#
_symmetry.space_group_name_H-M   'P 1'
#
loop_
_entity.id
_entity.type
_entity.pdbx_description
1 polymer ?
#
loop_
_entity_poly.entity_id
_entity_poly.type
_entity_poly.pdbx_seq_one_letter_code
_entity_poly.pdbx_strand_id
1 'polypeptide(L)'
;MNKTYSNRCTRCGKERIVARTWKEKFDNSVIINTEMVCPDKECQKKVESENKKQRDKNTAMRLDREERSLSRKIARDAERIHKKKKS
;
A
#
# COMPACT_ATOMS: atom_id res chain seq x y z
N MET A 1 -30.90 -10.39 14.31
CA MET A 1 -30.74 -8.93 14.12
C MET A 1 -29.91 -8.69 12.87
N ASN A 2 -30.54 -8.43 11.72
CA ASN A 2 -29.82 -8.08 10.49
C ASN A 2 -29.52 -6.59 10.51
N LYS A 3 -28.40 -6.21 11.13
CA LYS A 3 -27.91 -4.83 11.09
C LYS A 3 -27.41 -4.57 9.66
N THR A 4 -28.21 -3.89 8.85
CA THR A 4 -27.79 -3.41 7.53
C THR A 4 -26.78 -2.29 7.74
N TYR A 5 -25.50 -2.64 7.76
CA TYR A 5 -24.42 -1.66 7.82
C TYR A 5 -24.40 -0.90 6.49
N SER A 6 -24.80 0.37 6.53
CA SER A 6 -24.73 1.28 5.38
C SER A 6 -23.30 1.81 5.26
N ASN A 7 -22.66 1.57 4.13
CA ASN A 7 -21.32 2.03 3.80
C ASN A 7 -21.42 3.18 2.79
N ARG A 8 -21.84 4.35 3.29
CA ARG A 8 -21.92 5.56 2.47
C ARG A 8 -20.54 6.14 2.19
N CYS A 9 -20.38 6.64 0.98
CA CYS A 9 -19.21 7.40 0.59
C CYS A 9 -19.17 8.72 1.36
N THR A 10 -18.09 8.97 2.10
CA THR A 10 -17.90 10.22 2.85
C THR A 10 -17.71 11.45 1.96
N ARG A 11 -17.45 11.26 0.66
CA ARG A 11 -17.20 12.36 -0.29
C ARG A 11 -18.45 12.79 -1.05
N CYS A 12 -19.27 11.83 -1.51
CA CYS A 12 -20.47 12.11 -2.31
C CYS A 12 -21.78 11.64 -1.67
N GLY A 13 -21.74 10.98 -0.51
CA GLY A 13 -22.92 10.51 0.23
C GLY A 13 -23.58 9.24 -0.31
N LYS A 14 -23.25 8.79 -1.54
CA LYS A 14 -23.85 7.59 -2.17
C LYS A 14 -23.39 6.31 -1.50
N GLU A 15 -24.27 5.30 -1.46
CA GLU A 15 -23.97 3.96 -0.95
C GLU A 15 -22.89 3.29 -1.82
N ARG A 16 -21.84 2.76 -1.20
CA ARG A 16 -20.80 2.01 -1.93
C ARG A 16 -21.34 0.64 -2.35
N ILE A 17 -20.88 0.17 -3.51
CA ILE A 17 -21.25 -1.13 -4.07
C ILE A 17 -20.09 -2.13 -3.95
N VAL A 18 -20.39 -3.42 -3.83
CA VAL A 18 -19.37 -4.47 -3.80
C VAL A 18 -18.75 -4.59 -5.19
N ALA A 19 -17.43 -4.42 -5.28
CA ALA A 19 -16.67 -4.63 -6.50
C ALA A 19 -16.22 -6.09 -6.64
N ARG A 20 -15.69 -6.68 -5.56
CA ARG A 20 -15.31 -8.09 -5.51
C ARG A 20 -15.25 -8.59 -4.08
N THR A 21 -15.38 -9.90 -3.95
CA THR A 21 -15.14 -10.62 -2.70
C THR A 21 -14.18 -11.76 -2.97
N TRP A 22 -13.15 -11.93 -2.15
CA TRP A 22 -12.21 -13.04 -2.27
C TRP A 22 -11.90 -13.64 -0.90
N LYS A 23 -11.46 -14.90 -0.93
CA LYS A 23 -11.01 -15.62 0.25
C LYS A 23 -9.50 -15.67 0.21
N GLU A 24 -8.86 -15.24 1.28
CA GLU A 24 -7.42 -15.29 1.47
C GLU A 24 -7.12 -16.23 2.63
N LYS A 25 -6.30 -17.24 2.39
CA LYS A 25 -5.80 -18.10 3.48
C LYS A 25 -4.59 -17.42 4.09
N PHE A 26 -4.68 -17.13 5.39
CA PHE A 26 -3.57 -16.60 6.16
C PHE A 26 -3.32 -17.53 7.35
N ASP A 27 -2.17 -18.21 7.31
CA ASP A 27 -1.80 -19.24 8.26
C ASP A 27 -2.91 -20.33 8.37
N ASN A 28 -3.53 -20.50 9.54
CA ASN A 28 -4.62 -21.45 9.77
C ASN A 28 -6.02 -20.85 9.60
N SER A 29 -6.15 -19.60 9.13
CA SER A 29 -7.42 -18.89 9.02
C SER A 29 -7.80 -18.57 7.57
N VAL A 30 -9.11 -18.53 7.29
CA VAL A 30 -9.67 -18.04 6.03
C VAL A 30 -10.25 -16.65 6.27
N ILE A 31 -9.65 -15.64 5.66
CA ILE A 31 -10.13 -14.26 5.67
C ILE A 31 -11.03 -14.06 4.45
N ILE A 32 -12.21 -13.49 4.67
CA ILE A 32 -13.13 -13.10 3.59
C ILE A 32 -13.02 -11.59 3.43
N ASN A 33 -12.44 -11.18 2.31
CA ASN A 33 -12.24 -9.78 1.99
C ASN A 33 -13.32 -9.33 1.02
N THR A 34 -13.92 -8.17 1.29
CA THR A 34 -14.90 -7.52 0.41
C THR A 34 -14.39 -6.14 0.03
N GLU A 35 -14.15 -5.91 -1.26
CA GLU A 35 -13.80 -4.60 -1.80
C GLU A 35 -15.05 -3.87 -2.25
N MET A 36 -15.15 -2.60 -1.87
CA MET A 36 -16.30 -1.73 -2.10
C MET A 36 -15.87 -0.48 -2.86
N VAL A 37 -16.64 -0.06 -3.86
CA VAL A 37 -16.35 1.11 -4.69
C VAL A 37 -17.50 2.12 -4.68
N CYS A 38 -17.18 3.38 -4.96
CA CYS A 38 -18.21 4.39 -5.14
C CYS A 38 -18.88 4.22 -6.51
N PRO A 39 -20.23 4.18 -6.61
CA PRO A 39 -20.92 4.08 -7.90
C PRO A 39 -20.80 5.36 -8.74
N ASP A 40 -20.41 6.47 -8.13
CA ASP A 40 -20.16 7.73 -8.82
C ASP A 40 -18.77 7.74 -9.45
N LYS A 41 -18.72 7.69 -10.78
CA LYS A 41 -17.47 7.63 -11.55
C LYS A 41 -16.56 8.84 -11.31
N GLU A 42 -17.11 10.03 -11.14
CA GLU A 42 -16.29 11.23 -10.91
C GLU A 42 -15.71 11.22 -9.50
N CYS A 43 -16.50 10.84 -8.51
CA CYS A 43 -16.05 10.67 -7.14
C CYS A 43 -14.98 9.58 -7.03
N GLN A 44 -15.21 8.44 -7.66
CA GLN A 44 -14.30 7.31 -7.66
C GLN A 44 -12.96 7.67 -8.34
N LYS A 45 -13.01 8.34 -9.49
CA LYS A 45 -11.81 8.78 -10.22
C LYS A 45 -10.93 9.74 -9.40
N LYS A 46 -11.54 10.63 -8.60
CA LYS A 46 -10.81 11.51 -7.68
C LYS A 46 -10.08 10.71 -6.59
N VAL A 47 -10.76 9.74 -5.97
CA VAL A 47 -10.18 8.85 -4.96
C VAL A 47 -9.01 8.04 -5.55
N GLU A 48 -9.19 7.47 -6.74
CA GLU A 48 -8.16 6.68 -7.41
C GLU A 48 -6.93 7.52 -7.77
N SER A 49 -7.14 8.74 -8.27
CA SER A 49 -6.06 9.69 -8.56
C SER A 49 -5.24 10.04 -7.31
N GLU A 50 -5.92 10.35 -6.20
CA GLU A 50 -5.26 10.66 -4.93
C GLU A 50 -4.52 9.44 -4.36
N ASN A 51 -5.15 8.27 -4.38
CA ASN A 51 -4.54 7.02 -3.94
C ASN A 51 -3.30 6.69 -4.79
N LYS A 52 -3.35 6.90 -6.10
CA LYS A 52 -2.21 6.72 -6.99
C LYS A 52 -1.09 7.67 -6.61
N LYS A 53 -1.37 8.97 -6.44
CA LYS A 53 -0.38 9.98 -6.03
C LYS A 53 0.31 9.59 -4.71
N GLN A 54 -0.44 9.12 -3.72
CA GLN A 54 0.14 8.68 -2.44
C GLN A 54 0.98 7.41 -2.59
N ARG A 55 0.52 6.43 -3.37
CA ARG A 55 1.28 5.20 -3.66
C ARG A 55 2.59 5.49 -4.38
N ASP A 56 2.57 6.37 -5.37
CA ASP A 56 3.75 6.77 -6.13
C ASP A 56 4.75 7.48 -5.22
N LYS A 57 4.29 8.43 -4.39
CA LYS A 57 5.13 9.11 -3.39
C LYS A 57 5.75 8.13 -2.41
N ASN A 58 4.96 7.21 -1.85
CA ASN A 58 5.45 6.23 -0.90
C ASN A 58 6.45 5.27 -1.53
N THR A 59 6.22 4.86 -2.78
CA THR A 59 7.14 4.02 -3.54
C THR A 59 8.46 4.72 -3.77
N ALA A 60 8.44 5.98 -4.22
CA ALA A 60 9.65 6.78 -4.43
C ALA A 60 10.46 6.94 -3.13
N MET A 61 9.80 7.27 -2.02
CA MET A 61 10.47 7.37 -0.71
C MET A 61 11.06 6.03 -0.26
N ARG A 62 10.39 4.91 -0.53
CA ARG A 62 10.90 3.57 -0.20
C ARG A 62 12.16 3.25 -1.01
N LEU A 63 12.14 3.49 -2.32
CA LEU A 63 13.27 3.23 -3.21
C LEU A 63 14.49 4.07 -2.84
N ASP A 64 14.31 5.36 -2.60
CA ASP A 64 15.39 6.25 -2.16
C ASP A 64 15.99 5.82 -0.80
N ARG A 65 15.15 5.37 0.15
CA ARG A 65 15.63 4.82 1.43
C ARG A 65 16.43 3.52 1.24
N GLU A 66 15.96 2.63 0.36
CA GLU A 66 16.63 1.37 0.03
C GLU A 66 17.99 1.64 -0.62
N GLU A 67 18.04 2.54 -1.60
CA GLU A 67 19.27 2.97 -2.25
C GLU A 67 20.28 3.54 -1.25
N ARG A 68 19.87 4.49 -0.41
CA ARG A 68 20.74 5.05 0.64
C ARG A 68 21.21 3.99 1.64
N SER A 69 20.38 2.98 1.93
CA SER A 69 20.76 1.87 2.81
C SER A 69 21.83 0.99 2.15
N LEU A 70 21.66 0.65 0.88
CA LEU A 70 22.62 -0.13 0.09
C LEU A 70 23.95 0.59 -0.05
N SER A 71 23.96 1.86 -0.44
CA SER A 71 25.18 2.67 -0.57
C SER A 71 25.96 2.74 0.74
N ARG A 72 25.27 2.87 1.88
CA ARG A 72 25.91 2.85 3.21
C ARG A 72 26.50 1.48 3.56
N LYS A 73 25.85 0.38 3.18
CA LYS A 73 26.40 -0.97 3.36
C LYS A 73 27.66 -1.17 2.52
N ILE A 74 27.61 -0.81 1.24
CA ILE A 74 28.74 -0.91 0.31
C ILE A 74 29.95 -0.12 0.83
N ALA A 75 29.75 1.13 1.26
CA ALA A 75 30.81 1.96 1.81
C ALA A 75 31.46 1.32 3.05
N ARG A 76 30.66 0.82 3.99
CA ARG A 76 31.15 0.12 5.18
C ARG A 76 31.94 -1.15 4.84
N ASP A 77 31.46 -1.91 3.86
CA ASP A 77 32.13 -3.13 3.41
C ASP A 77 33.47 -2.81 2.73
N ALA A 78 33.54 -1.76 1.90
CA ALA A 78 34.77 -1.28 1.28
C ALA A 78 35.80 -0.82 2.32
N GLU A 79 35.37 -0.05 3.33
CA GLU A 79 36.24 0.35 4.45
C GLU A 79 36.77 -0.86 5.23
N ARG A 80 35.92 -1.86 5.48
CA ARG A 80 36.33 -3.10 6.16
C ARG A 80 37.39 -3.85 5.35
N ILE A 81 37.24 -3.94 4.03
CA ILE A 81 38.22 -4.57 3.14
C ILE A 81 39.55 -3.80 3.17
N HIS A 82 39.51 -2.47 3.09
CA HIS A 82 40.70 -1.63 3.13
C HIS A 82 41.48 -1.80 4.45
N LYS A 83 40.78 -1.82 5.58
CA LYS A 83 41.39 -2.08 6.90
C LYS A 83 42.04 -3.46 6.99
N LYS A 84 41.38 -4.50 6.46
CA LYS A 84 41.95 -5.86 6.41
C LYS A 84 43.21 -5.96 5.55
N LYS A 85 43.30 -5.22 4.45
CA LYS A 85 44.50 -5.19 3.59
C LYS A 85 45.70 -4.46 4.21
N LYS A 86 45.45 -3.62 5.23
CA LYS A 86 46.49 -2.85 5.94
C LYS A 86 46.99 -3.55 7.21
N SER A 87 46.35 -4.64 7.63
CA SER A 87 46.75 -5.48 8.77
C SER A 87 47.45 -6.74 8.27
#